data_AF-A0A7Z9I9C3-F1
#
_entry.id   AF-A0A7Z9I9C3-F1
#
_cell.length_a   1.000
_cell.length_b   1.000
_cell.length_c   1.000
_cell.angle_alpha   90.00
_cell.angle_beta   90.00
_cell.angle_gamma   90.00
#
_symmetry.space_group_name_H-M   'P 1'
#
loop_
_entity.id
_entity.type
_entity.pdbx_description
1 polymer ?
#
loop_
_entity_poly.entity_id
_entity_poly.type
_entity_poly.pdbx_seq_one_letter_code
_entity_poly.pdbx_strand_id
1 'polypeptide(L)'
;MKKTIINHVKILGAIALGFALPTLAQADDTPTLMSYQGNLLDANGDPVGKTSPVNKTVQFYVYDAEEDGNTIWGEEQTVTVDKGYFSVILGEGTKLAGDNLFQNMEPGKTDADARYIGLIVDGVDITPRLRLLTTPYSQLSQHAVSAKDSGTAEVSAIAQTLANNTDARSGYGFVPVGGIIMWNSSDIPGGWAICDGNSSTPDLRGRFVMSVG
;
A
#
# COMPACT_ATOMS: atom_id res chain seq x y z
N MET A 1 40.50 -55.82 -31.23
CA MET A 1 40.23 -55.08 -32.49
C MET A 1 39.82 -53.66 -32.12
N LYS A 2 40.66 -52.67 -32.48
CA LYS A 2 40.40 -51.24 -32.30
C LYS A 2 39.35 -50.79 -33.32
N LYS A 3 38.30 -50.10 -32.87
CA LYS A 3 37.45 -49.29 -33.75
C LYS A 3 37.34 -47.89 -33.15
N THR A 4 37.75 -46.93 -33.97
CA THR A 4 37.98 -45.54 -33.64
C THR A 4 36.90 -44.67 -34.32
N ILE A 5 36.65 -43.48 -33.74
CA ILE A 5 36.11 -42.23 -34.33
C ILE A 5 34.57 -42.18 -34.60
N ILE A 6 33.85 -41.25 -33.95
CA ILE A 6 33.53 -39.87 -34.40
C ILE A 6 32.54 -39.25 -33.38
N ASN A 7 33.02 -38.30 -32.57
CA ASN A 7 32.16 -37.44 -31.74
C ASN A 7 31.55 -36.33 -32.61
N HIS A 8 30.24 -36.38 -32.85
CA HIS A 8 29.50 -35.24 -33.39
C HIS A 8 29.19 -34.26 -32.27
N VAL A 9 30.01 -33.20 -32.20
CA VAL A 9 29.71 -31.96 -31.50
C VAL A 9 28.44 -31.37 -32.11
N LYS A 10 27.32 -31.43 -31.38
CA LYS A 10 26.12 -30.64 -31.70
C LYS A 10 26.11 -29.40 -30.83
N ILE A 11 26.51 -28.29 -31.44
CA ILE A 11 26.27 -26.93 -30.99
C ILE A 11 24.75 -26.76 -30.88
N LEU A 12 24.22 -26.66 -29.66
CA LEU A 12 22.88 -26.10 -29.43
C LEU A 12 23.06 -24.71 -28.83
N GLY A 13 22.69 -23.70 -29.61
CA GLY A 13 22.70 -22.31 -29.20
C GLY A 13 21.77 -22.08 -28.02
N ALA A 14 22.29 -21.44 -26.98
CA ALA A 14 21.51 -20.92 -25.87
C ALA A 14 20.67 -19.73 -26.38
N ILE A 15 19.38 -19.95 -26.60
CA ILE A 15 18.41 -18.85 -26.70
C ILE A 15 18.10 -18.44 -25.25
N ALA A 16 18.83 -17.45 -24.75
CA ALA A 16 18.48 -16.77 -23.52
C ALA A 16 17.25 -15.90 -23.81
N LEU A 17 16.06 -16.47 -23.57
CA LEU A 17 14.81 -15.72 -23.57
C LEU A 17 14.82 -14.81 -22.33
N GLY A 18 15.16 -13.55 -22.53
CA GLY A 18 15.14 -12.53 -21.48
C GLY A 18 13.74 -12.33 -20.94
N PHE A 19 13.42 -13.00 -19.84
CA PHE A 19 12.30 -12.61 -18.99
C PHE A 19 12.68 -11.29 -18.31
N ALA A 20 12.23 -10.17 -18.87
CA ALA A 20 12.17 -8.92 -18.15
C ALA A 20 11.13 -9.12 -17.02
N LEU A 21 11.61 -9.34 -15.80
CA LEU A 21 10.78 -9.20 -14.61
C LEU A 21 10.18 -7.79 -14.64
N PRO A 22 8.85 -7.62 -14.60
CA PRO A 22 8.29 -6.30 -14.36
C PRO A 22 8.80 -5.88 -12.97
N THR A 23 9.61 -4.83 -12.94
CA THR A 23 9.93 -4.15 -11.69
C THR A 23 8.60 -3.65 -11.15
N LEU A 24 8.13 -4.23 -10.05
CA LEU A 24 7.06 -3.63 -9.28
C LEU A 24 7.58 -2.27 -8.85
N ALA A 25 7.09 -1.22 -9.51
CA ALA A 25 7.31 0.13 -9.06
C ALA A 25 6.74 0.20 -7.65
N GLN A 26 7.62 0.24 -6.65
CA GLN A 26 7.24 0.70 -5.33
C GLN A 26 6.79 2.14 -5.56
N ALA A 27 5.50 2.41 -5.32
CA ALA A 27 5.02 3.77 -5.34
C ALA A 27 5.83 4.52 -4.29
N ASP A 28 6.63 5.49 -4.73
CA ASP A 28 7.35 6.40 -3.86
C ASP A 28 6.34 7.03 -2.89
N ASP A 29 6.71 7.09 -1.61
CA ASP A 29 5.84 7.67 -0.58
C ASP A 29 5.40 9.06 -1.03
N THR A 30 4.08 9.23 -1.19
CA THR A 30 3.51 10.54 -1.50
C THR A 30 3.98 11.52 -0.43
N PRO A 31 4.51 12.70 -0.81
CA PRO A 31 4.97 13.69 0.15
C PRO A 31 3.90 13.94 1.21
N THR A 32 4.26 13.65 2.45
CA THR A 32 3.35 13.67 3.60
C THR A 32 3.47 15.04 4.26
N LEU A 33 2.96 16.05 3.56
CA LEU A 33 3.04 17.46 3.95
C LEU A 33 1.67 17.97 4.43
N MET A 34 1.67 18.85 5.42
CA MET A 34 0.45 19.52 5.91
C MET A 34 0.73 20.99 6.22
N SER A 35 -0.09 21.91 5.72
CA SER A 35 -0.07 23.29 6.19
C SER A 35 -0.62 23.40 7.61
N TYR A 36 0.10 24.07 8.50
CA TYR A 36 -0.33 24.31 9.88
C TYR A 36 -0.23 25.81 10.20
N GLN A 37 -1.29 26.35 10.80
CA GLN A 37 -1.39 27.77 11.17
C GLN A 37 -1.81 27.88 12.62
N GLY A 38 -1.22 28.85 13.33
CA GLY A 38 -1.50 29.07 14.74
C GLY A 38 -1.34 30.52 15.14
N ASN A 39 -1.83 30.81 16.34
CA ASN A 39 -1.61 32.07 17.03
C ASN A 39 -0.87 31.79 18.35
N LEU A 40 0.27 32.44 18.55
CA LEU A 40 1.12 32.29 19.71
C LEU A 40 1.04 33.55 20.58
N LEU A 41 0.61 33.35 21.83
CA LEU A 41 0.56 34.37 22.86
C LEU A 41 1.65 34.10 23.89
N ASP A 42 2.14 35.15 24.54
CA ASP A 42 3.02 35.04 25.69
C ASP A 42 2.23 34.76 26.99
N ALA A 43 2.94 34.61 28.10
CA ALA A 43 2.34 34.34 29.40
C ALA A 43 1.39 35.45 29.92
N ASN A 44 1.49 36.67 29.38
CA ASN A 44 0.62 37.80 29.70
C ASN A 44 -0.60 37.88 28.76
N GLY A 45 -0.69 36.98 27.77
CA GLY A 45 -1.72 36.99 26.73
C GLY A 45 -1.43 37.97 25.59
N ASP A 46 -0.25 38.58 25.54
CA ASP A 46 0.16 39.45 24.45
C ASP A 46 0.66 38.62 23.24
N PRO A 47 0.38 39.05 22.00
CA PRO A 47 0.85 38.32 20.82
C PRO A 47 2.37 38.38 20.69
N VAL A 48 3.00 37.23 20.47
CA VAL A 48 4.44 37.15 20.19
C VAL A 48 4.75 37.89 18.88
N GLY A 49 5.81 38.71 18.84
CA GLY A 49 6.13 39.50 17.65
C GLY A 49 5.18 40.68 17.40
N LYS A 50 4.60 41.25 18.45
CA LYS A 50 3.64 42.38 18.40
C LYS A 50 4.13 43.59 17.59
N THR A 51 5.40 43.94 17.73
CA THR A 51 5.99 45.13 17.10
C THR A 51 6.80 44.83 15.85
N SER A 52 7.43 43.64 15.80
CA SER A 52 8.23 43.14 14.68
C SER A 52 8.19 41.61 14.68
N PRO A 53 8.35 40.95 13.52
CA PRO A 53 8.43 39.50 13.45
C PRO A 53 9.58 38.94 14.29
N VAL A 54 9.36 37.82 14.96
CA VAL A 54 10.33 37.13 15.83
C VAL A 54 10.43 35.66 15.44
N ASN A 55 11.64 35.13 15.40
CA ASN A 55 11.87 33.70 15.18
C ASN A 55 11.79 32.92 16.49
N LYS A 56 11.09 31.80 16.46
CA LYS A 56 10.91 30.86 17.57
C LYS A 56 11.32 29.47 17.13
N THR A 57 11.93 28.71 18.03
CA THR A 57 12.15 27.27 17.78
C THR A 57 10.90 26.54 18.25
N VAL A 58 10.24 25.88 17.31
CA VAL A 58 8.98 25.17 17.57
C VAL A 58 9.17 23.71 17.20
N GLN A 59 8.85 22.83 18.14
CA GLN A 59 8.79 21.40 17.93
C GLN A 59 7.32 21.00 17.79
N PHE A 60 7.00 20.32 16.69
CA PHE A 60 5.68 19.82 16.38
C PHE A 60 5.65 18.32 16.60
N TYR A 61 4.60 17.83 17.22
CA TYR A 61 4.42 16.41 17.47
C TYR A 61 2.99 15.97 17.15
N VAL A 62 2.85 14.73 16.69
CA VAL A 62 1.57 14.02 16.60
C VAL A 62 1.55 12.91 17.63
N TYR A 63 0.48 12.88 18.42
CA TYR A 63 0.24 11.91 19.49
C TYR A 63 -1.02 11.08 19.22
N ASP A 64 -1.07 9.89 19.83
CA ASP A 64 -2.26 9.02 19.86
C ASP A 64 -3.30 9.43 20.93
N ALA A 65 -2.94 10.30 21.89
CA ALA A 65 -3.85 10.78 22.93
C ALA A 65 -3.65 12.27 23.26
N GLU A 66 -4.71 12.88 23.82
CA GLU A 66 -4.75 14.30 24.21
C GLU A 66 -3.75 14.63 25.33
N GLU A 67 -3.60 13.73 26.29
CA GLU A 67 -2.62 13.77 27.38
C GLU A 67 -1.95 12.41 27.51
N ASP A 68 -0.69 12.38 27.98
CA ASP A 68 0.12 11.17 28.24
C ASP A 68 0.23 10.15 27.08
N GLY A 69 -0.13 10.54 25.85
CA GLY A 69 -0.04 9.70 24.65
C GLY A 69 1.39 9.47 24.14
N ASN A 70 1.54 8.43 23.33
CA ASN A 70 2.79 8.14 22.63
C ASN A 70 3.00 9.10 21.46
N THR A 71 4.24 9.49 21.23
CA THR A 71 4.64 10.25 20.04
C THR A 71 4.68 9.33 18.82
N ILE A 72 3.86 9.63 17.82
CA ILE A 72 3.83 8.92 16.53
C ILE A 72 4.82 9.55 15.55
N TRP A 73 4.83 10.89 15.53
CA TRP A 73 5.65 11.68 14.62
C TRP A 73 6.06 12.99 15.30
N GLY A 74 7.19 13.56 14.90
CA GLY A 74 7.55 14.92 15.27
C GLY A 74 8.73 15.50 14.50
N GLU A 75 8.82 16.82 14.49
CA GLU A 75 9.88 17.59 13.85
C GLU A 75 10.14 18.92 14.56
N GLU A 76 11.28 19.53 14.27
CA GLU A 76 11.68 20.86 14.73
C GLU A 76 11.80 21.82 13.55
N GLN A 77 11.25 23.03 13.71
CA GLN A 77 11.40 24.12 12.75
C GLN A 77 11.69 25.45 13.45
N THR A 78 12.43 26.33 12.77
CA THR A 78 12.50 27.75 13.15
C THR A 78 11.34 28.49 12.50
N VAL A 79 10.41 28.96 13.31
CA VAL A 79 9.15 29.58 12.87
C VAL A 79 9.21 31.09 13.08
N THR A 80 8.94 31.87 12.04
CA THR A 80 8.76 33.31 12.16
C THR A 80 7.32 33.63 12.56
N VAL A 81 7.16 34.29 13.70
CA VAL A 81 5.87 34.74 14.24
C VAL A 81 5.73 36.24 14.06
N ASP A 82 4.65 36.69 13.42
CA ASP A 82 4.31 38.11 13.24
C ASP A 82 2.94 38.41 13.86
N LYS A 83 2.89 39.34 14.81
CA LYS A 83 1.66 39.72 15.54
C LYS A 83 0.88 38.52 16.10
N GLY A 84 1.61 37.53 16.60
CA GLY A 84 1.09 36.28 17.16
C GLY A 84 0.86 35.20 16.11
N TYR A 85 0.67 35.54 14.84
CA TYR A 85 0.35 34.55 13.81
C TYR A 85 1.60 33.91 13.21
N PHE A 86 1.48 32.63 12.89
CA PHE A 86 2.46 31.91 12.08
C PHE A 86 1.78 30.92 11.13
N SER A 87 2.49 30.57 10.07
CA SER A 87 2.09 29.55 9.10
C SER A 87 3.33 28.76 8.70
N VAL A 88 3.25 27.44 8.76
CA VAL A 88 4.33 26.52 8.40
C VAL A 88 3.79 25.36 7.58
N ILE A 89 4.69 24.65 6.91
CA ILE A 89 4.40 23.36 6.27
C ILE A 89 5.08 22.28 7.12
N LEU A 90 4.27 21.40 7.71
CA LEU A 90 4.75 20.25 8.44
C LEU A 90 5.29 19.19 7.48
N GLY A 91 6.41 18.57 7.83
CA GLY A 91 7.11 17.57 7.01
C GLY A 91 8.33 18.11 6.26
N GLU A 92 8.62 19.41 6.36
CA GLU A 92 9.84 20.04 5.83
C GLU A 92 10.88 20.32 6.94
N GLY A 93 10.55 20.01 8.19
CA GLY A 93 11.38 20.29 9.35
C GLY A 93 12.50 19.29 9.58
N THR A 94 13.29 19.54 10.63
CA THR A 94 14.27 18.57 11.11
C THR A 94 13.54 17.48 11.88
N LYS A 95 13.53 16.26 11.36
CA LYS A 95 12.86 15.12 11.99
C LYS A 95 13.33 14.90 13.44
N LEU A 96 12.37 14.73 14.35
CA LEU A 96 12.57 14.36 15.75
C LEU A 96 12.05 12.93 16.05
N ALA A 97 10.93 12.52 15.46
CA ALA A 97 10.31 11.21 15.69
C ALA A 97 9.46 10.77 14.48
N GLY A 98 9.35 9.45 14.28
CA GLY A 98 8.50 8.85 13.22
C GLY A 98 8.95 9.17 11.79
N ASP A 99 8.51 8.37 10.82
CA ASP A 99 8.79 8.61 9.40
C ASP A 99 7.64 9.30 8.68
N ASN A 100 6.41 9.13 9.18
CA ASN A 100 5.19 9.54 8.49
C ASN A 100 4.24 10.27 9.45
N LEU A 101 3.94 11.53 9.14
CA LEU A 101 2.98 12.38 9.86
C LEU A 101 1.57 11.77 9.94
N PHE A 102 1.16 11.02 8.90
CA PHE A 102 -0.16 10.42 8.77
C PHE A 102 -0.19 8.93 9.14
N GLN A 103 0.79 8.45 9.92
CA GLN A 103 0.90 7.04 10.24
C GLN A 103 -0.37 6.48 10.90
N ASN A 104 -0.87 5.37 10.33
CA ASN A 104 -2.02 4.62 10.83
C ASN A 104 -3.30 5.46 10.95
N MET A 105 -3.47 6.49 10.12
CA MET A 105 -4.69 7.30 10.05
C MET A 105 -5.73 6.75 9.07
N GLU A 106 -5.48 5.60 8.45
CA GLU A 106 -6.37 4.98 7.47
C GLU A 106 -7.63 4.38 8.13
N PRO A 107 -8.79 4.37 7.44
CA PRO A 107 -10.01 3.75 7.94
C PRO A 107 -9.80 2.30 8.38
N GLY A 108 -10.30 1.95 9.57
CA GLY A 108 -10.22 0.60 10.12
C GLY A 108 -8.95 0.29 10.92
N LYS A 109 -8.01 1.24 11.04
CA LYS A 109 -6.96 1.15 12.07
C LYS A 109 -7.55 1.54 13.43
N THR A 110 -7.16 0.80 14.48
CA THR A 110 -7.68 0.93 15.84
C THR A 110 -7.54 2.34 16.41
N ASP A 111 -6.52 3.08 16.00
CA ASP A 111 -6.20 4.41 16.55
C ASP A 111 -6.42 5.54 15.53
N ALA A 112 -7.05 5.30 14.38
CA ALA A 112 -7.16 6.31 13.32
C ALA A 112 -7.99 7.55 13.73
N ASP A 113 -8.87 7.41 14.72
CA ASP A 113 -9.79 8.45 15.19
C ASP A 113 -9.19 9.36 16.27
N ALA A 114 -8.04 9.00 16.85
CA ALA A 114 -7.38 9.71 17.94
C ALA A 114 -5.98 10.18 17.51
N ARG A 115 -5.91 11.35 16.87
CA ARG A 115 -4.65 12.02 16.53
C ARG A 115 -4.67 13.44 17.05
N TYR A 116 -3.61 13.83 17.74
CA TYR A 116 -3.51 15.13 18.38
C TYR A 116 -2.19 15.80 18.00
N ILE A 117 -2.24 17.06 17.57
CA ILE A 117 -1.06 17.89 17.39
C ILE A 117 -0.73 18.59 18.71
N GLY A 118 0.51 18.40 19.16
CA GLY A 118 1.11 19.14 20.26
C GLY A 118 2.26 20.03 19.78
N LEU A 119 2.53 21.09 20.52
CA LEU A 119 3.58 22.07 20.21
C LEU A 119 4.42 22.32 21.45
N ILE A 120 5.73 22.29 21.28
CA ILE A 120 6.68 22.76 22.28
C ILE A 120 7.37 24.00 21.71
N VAL A 121 7.21 25.14 22.37
CA VAL A 121 7.78 26.43 21.93
C VAL A 121 8.86 26.85 22.91
N ASP A 122 10.09 26.99 22.43
CA ASP A 122 11.27 27.31 23.26
C ASP A 122 11.39 26.40 24.51
N GLY A 123 11.00 25.13 24.39
CA GLY A 123 11.04 24.14 25.48
C GLY A 123 9.83 24.14 26.42
N VAL A 124 8.83 24.98 26.18
CA VAL A 124 7.56 24.99 26.92
C VAL A 124 6.50 24.24 26.14
N ASP A 125 5.94 23.18 26.74
CA ASP A 125 4.84 22.41 26.15
C ASP A 125 3.52 23.20 26.24
N ILE A 126 2.81 23.26 25.12
CA ILE A 126 1.55 24.00 24.97
C ILE A 126 0.39 23.01 25.04
N THR A 127 -0.38 23.08 26.14
CA THR A 127 -1.57 22.28 26.38
C THR A 127 -2.85 23.15 26.39
N PRO A 128 -4.03 22.60 26.05
CA PRO A 128 -4.29 21.23 25.58
C PRO A 128 -3.89 21.00 24.11
N ARG A 129 -3.63 19.75 23.74
CA ARG A 129 -3.29 19.37 22.36
C ARG A 129 -4.50 19.49 21.44
N LEU A 130 -4.27 19.86 20.18
CA LEU A 130 -5.35 20.02 19.22
C LEU A 130 -5.64 18.70 18.50
N ARG A 131 -6.88 18.20 18.58
CA ARG A 131 -7.28 17.02 17.82
C ARG A 131 -7.30 17.31 16.31
N LEU A 132 -6.66 16.43 15.55
CA LEU A 132 -6.77 16.38 14.10
C LEU A 132 -8.11 15.81 13.69
N LEU A 133 -8.83 16.55 12.86
CA LEU A 133 -10.12 16.14 12.32
C LEU A 133 -10.01 15.92 10.82
N THR A 134 -10.63 14.85 10.34
CA THR A 134 -10.79 14.61 8.90
C THR A 134 -11.77 15.63 8.33
N THR A 135 -11.41 16.24 7.20
CA THR A 135 -12.37 17.08 6.45
C THR A 135 -13.36 16.20 5.67
N PRO A 136 -14.62 16.62 5.45
CA PRO A 136 -15.62 15.79 4.78
C PRO A 136 -15.19 15.30 3.39
N TYR A 137 -14.45 16.12 2.63
CA TYR A 137 -13.98 15.75 1.30
C TYR A 137 -12.80 14.77 1.34
N SER A 138 -11.90 14.89 2.32
CA SER A 138 -10.80 13.93 2.47
C SER A 138 -11.29 12.54 2.89
N GLN A 139 -12.43 12.44 3.59
CA GLN A 139 -13.05 11.16 3.95
C GLN A 139 -13.50 10.36 2.71
N LEU A 140 -14.01 11.03 1.67
CA LEU A 140 -14.41 10.36 0.43
C LEU A 140 -13.21 9.79 -0.33
N SER A 141 -12.09 10.51 -0.36
CA SER A 141 -10.84 10.06 -0.97
C SER A 141 -10.20 8.87 -0.25
N GLN A 142 -10.48 8.68 1.05
CA GLN A 142 -9.97 7.54 1.81
C GLN A 142 -10.53 6.20 1.32
N HIS A 143 -11.70 6.17 0.66
CA HIS A 143 -12.20 4.94 0.02
C HIS A 143 -11.26 4.42 -1.08
N ALA A 144 -10.51 5.32 -1.75
CA ALA A 144 -9.51 4.92 -2.74
C ALA A 144 -8.28 4.26 -2.09
N VAL A 145 -7.93 4.65 -0.85
CA VAL A 145 -6.87 3.99 -0.07
C VAL A 145 -7.32 2.61 0.39
N SER A 146 -8.56 2.47 0.87
CA SER A 146 -9.13 1.15 1.18
C SER A 146 -9.16 0.22 -0.04
N ALA A 147 -9.35 0.76 -1.24
CA ALA A 147 -9.27 0.01 -2.50
C ALA A 147 -7.82 -0.42 -2.86
N LYS A 148 -6.81 0.38 -2.49
CA LYS A 148 -5.38 0.03 -2.66
C LYS A 148 -4.97 -1.13 -1.76
N ASP A 149 -5.46 -1.16 -0.51
CA ASP A 149 -5.16 -2.24 0.45
C ASP A 149 -6.00 -3.52 0.22
N SER A 150 -7.13 -3.39 -0.48
CA SER A 150 -7.95 -4.53 -0.93
C SER A 150 -7.20 -5.45 -1.91
N GLY A 151 -6.10 -5.01 -2.53
CA GLY A 151 -5.28 -5.83 -3.43
C GLY A 151 -4.18 -6.64 -2.73
N THR A 152 -3.84 -6.34 -1.47
CA THR A 152 -2.65 -6.90 -0.79
C THR A 152 -2.98 -7.73 0.46
N ALA A 153 -4.11 -7.50 1.13
CA ALA A 153 -4.48 -8.25 2.34
C ALA A 153 -4.97 -9.69 2.07
N GLU A 154 -5.65 -9.93 0.94
CA GLU A 154 -6.17 -11.27 0.64
C GLU A 154 -5.14 -12.15 -0.09
N VAL A 155 -4.20 -11.57 -0.84
CA VAL A 155 -3.32 -12.38 -1.68
C VAL A 155 -2.25 -13.12 -0.87
N SER A 156 -1.74 -12.61 0.26
CA SER A 156 -0.62 -13.25 0.97
C SER A 156 -1.04 -14.46 1.84
N ALA A 157 -2.11 -14.32 2.63
CA ALA A 157 -2.61 -15.41 3.48
C ALA A 157 -3.33 -16.49 2.66
N ILE A 158 -4.06 -16.09 1.62
CA ILE A 158 -4.72 -17.02 0.71
C ILE A 158 -3.66 -17.67 -0.19
N ALA A 159 -2.63 -16.96 -0.68
CA ALA A 159 -1.53 -17.61 -1.43
C ALA A 159 -0.71 -18.58 -0.58
N GLN A 160 -0.44 -18.31 0.71
CA GLN A 160 0.22 -19.29 1.57
C GLN A 160 -0.65 -20.51 1.88
N THR A 161 -1.97 -20.31 1.99
CA THR A 161 -2.92 -21.41 2.21
C THR A 161 -3.11 -22.25 0.94
N LEU A 162 -3.13 -21.63 -0.25
CA LEU A 162 -3.19 -22.34 -1.54
C LEU A 162 -1.85 -22.96 -1.95
N ALA A 163 -0.71 -22.34 -1.64
CA ALA A 163 0.62 -22.89 -1.95
C ALA A 163 0.91 -24.20 -1.20
N ASN A 164 0.29 -24.39 -0.02
CA ASN A 164 0.40 -25.62 0.77
C ASN A 164 -0.74 -26.63 0.51
N ASN A 165 -1.69 -26.28 -0.35
CA ASN A 165 -2.77 -27.18 -0.75
C ASN A 165 -2.44 -27.80 -2.12
N THR A 166 -1.86 -29.00 -2.09
CA THR A 166 -1.47 -29.78 -3.27
C THR A 166 -2.62 -30.13 -4.22
N ASP A 167 -3.88 -29.82 -3.88
CA ASP A 167 -5.05 -30.06 -4.74
C ASP A 167 -5.39 -28.87 -5.66
N ALA A 168 -4.75 -27.71 -5.47
CA ALA A 168 -4.93 -26.53 -6.34
C ALA A 168 -3.76 -26.39 -7.33
N ARG A 169 -3.53 -27.41 -8.16
CA ARG A 169 -2.56 -27.36 -9.27
C ARG A 169 -3.05 -26.40 -10.37
N SER A 170 -2.65 -25.14 -10.25
CA SER A 170 -2.23 -24.25 -11.34
C SER A 170 -3.09 -24.17 -12.62
N GLY A 171 -3.95 -23.14 -12.70
CA GLY A 171 -4.56 -22.67 -13.95
C GLY A 171 -5.64 -21.63 -13.70
N TYR A 172 -5.58 -20.50 -14.42
CA TYR A 172 -6.40 -19.29 -14.25
C TYR A 172 -7.93 -19.47 -14.47
N GLY A 173 -8.62 -20.11 -13.52
CA GLY A 173 -10.08 -20.18 -13.48
C GLY A 173 -10.59 -21.54 -13.04
N PHE A 174 -11.57 -21.56 -12.13
CA PHE A 174 -12.20 -22.79 -11.65
C PHE A 174 -13.24 -23.26 -12.66
N VAL A 175 -12.91 -24.25 -13.49
CA VAL A 175 -13.89 -24.96 -14.32
C VAL A 175 -14.27 -26.23 -13.56
N PRO A 176 -15.55 -26.43 -13.21
CA PRO A 176 -15.97 -27.64 -12.51
C PRO A 176 -15.64 -28.89 -13.33
N VAL A 177 -15.34 -30.00 -12.66
CA VAL A 177 -15.10 -31.29 -13.34
C VAL A 177 -16.31 -31.63 -14.22
N GLY A 178 -16.05 -31.91 -15.49
CA GLY A 178 -17.08 -32.12 -16.51
C GLY A 178 -17.47 -30.88 -17.33
N GLY A 179 -16.93 -29.70 -17.00
CA GLY A 179 -17.08 -28.50 -17.83
C GLY A 179 -16.48 -28.68 -19.23
N ILE A 180 -17.21 -28.26 -20.25
CA ILE A 180 -16.79 -28.33 -21.66
C ILE A 180 -15.99 -27.05 -21.98
N ILE A 181 -14.72 -27.21 -22.38
CA ILE A 181 -13.86 -26.10 -22.83
C ILE A 181 -13.47 -26.31 -24.29
N MET A 182 -13.43 -25.21 -25.05
CA MET A 182 -12.93 -25.22 -26.42
C MET A 182 -11.40 -25.36 -26.42
N TRP A 183 -10.88 -26.32 -27.17
CA TRP A 183 -9.44 -26.60 -27.28
C TRP A 183 -9.04 -26.67 -28.75
N ASN A 184 -7.84 -26.18 -29.09
CA ASN A 184 -7.37 -26.05 -30.48
C ASN A 184 -6.04 -26.75 -30.78
N SER A 185 -5.52 -27.57 -29.85
CA SER A 185 -4.28 -28.34 -30.03
C SER A 185 -4.55 -29.85 -30.07
N SER A 186 -3.64 -30.62 -30.68
CA SER A 186 -3.66 -32.09 -30.66
C SER A 186 -3.16 -32.68 -29.35
N ASP A 187 -2.39 -31.92 -28.56
CA ASP A 187 -1.85 -32.35 -27.29
C ASP A 187 -2.85 -32.00 -26.18
N ILE A 188 -3.42 -33.03 -25.54
CA ILE A 188 -4.38 -32.87 -24.45
C ILE A 188 -3.61 -32.75 -23.13
N PRO A 189 -3.83 -31.69 -22.32
CA PRO A 189 -3.16 -31.55 -21.03
C PRO A 189 -3.55 -32.67 -20.07
N GLY A 190 -2.62 -33.05 -19.18
CA GLY A 190 -2.90 -34.02 -18.12
C GLY A 190 -4.07 -33.58 -17.24
N GLY A 191 -5.02 -34.48 -16.98
CA GLY A 191 -6.26 -34.19 -16.24
C GLY A 191 -7.46 -33.81 -17.11
N TRP A 192 -7.30 -33.71 -18.44
CA TRP A 192 -8.38 -33.44 -19.39
C TRP A 192 -8.64 -34.64 -20.32
N ALA A 193 -9.85 -34.70 -20.88
CA ALA A 193 -10.27 -35.70 -21.85
C ALA A 193 -11.02 -35.06 -23.02
N ILE A 194 -10.91 -35.65 -24.22
CA ILE A 194 -11.75 -35.25 -25.37
C ILE A 194 -13.18 -35.70 -25.12
N CYS A 195 -14.15 -34.84 -25.46
CA CYS A 195 -15.58 -35.15 -25.47
C CYS A 195 -15.97 -35.99 -26.70
N ASP A 196 -15.61 -37.27 -26.69
CA ASP A 196 -15.84 -38.23 -27.77
C ASP A 196 -16.82 -39.37 -27.40
N GLY A 197 -17.43 -39.30 -26.23
CA GLY A 197 -18.32 -40.34 -25.70
C GLY A 197 -17.63 -41.36 -24.79
N ASN A 198 -16.30 -41.33 -24.69
CA ASN A 198 -15.53 -42.19 -23.79
C ASN A 198 -15.23 -41.49 -22.46
N SER A 199 -14.73 -42.25 -21.48
CA SER A 199 -14.31 -41.71 -20.17
C SER A 199 -15.39 -40.87 -19.46
N SER A 200 -16.66 -41.26 -19.61
CA SER A 200 -17.83 -40.55 -19.09
C SER A 200 -18.03 -39.13 -19.63
N THR A 201 -17.41 -38.81 -20.77
CA THR A 201 -17.65 -37.55 -21.50
C THR A 201 -18.80 -37.70 -22.49
N PRO A 202 -19.56 -36.63 -22.81
CA PRO A 202 -20.48 -36.64 -23.94
C PRO A 202 -19.72 -36.64 -25.28
N ASP A 203 -20.30 -37.17 -26.36
CA ASP A 203 -19.72 -37.05 -27.71
C ASP A 203 -20.19 -35.75 -28.38
N LEU A 204 -19.27 -34.79 -28.52
CA LEU A 204 -19.53 -33.46 -29.09
C LEU A 204 -18.89 -33.26 -30.47
N ARG A 205 -18.26 -34.29 -31.05
CA ARG A 205 -17.59 -34.17 -32.34
C ARG A 205 -18.58 -33.84 -33.45
N GLY A 206 -18.34 -32.74 -34.16
CA GLY A 206 -19.23 -32.27 -35.23
C GLY A 206 -20.59 -31.76 -34.75
N ARG A 207 -20.73 -31.39 -33.47
CA ARG A 207 -21.97 -30.89 -32.88
C ARG A 207 -21.83 -29.46 -32.38
N PHE A 208 -22.96 -28.76 -32.28
CA PHE A 208 -23.07 -27.47 -31.60
C PHE A 208 -23.70 -27.65 -30.23
N VAL A 209 -23.20 -26.92 -29.23
CA VAL A 209 -23.79 -26.87 -27.89
C VAL A 209 -25.03 -25.98 -27.94
N MET A 210 -26.15 -26.46 -27.39
CA MET A 210 -27.40 -25.73 -27.28
C MET A 210 -27.79 -25.65 -25.81
N SER A 211 -28.33 -24.50 -25.38
CA SER A 211 -28.93 -24.38 -24.06
C SER A 211 -30.17 -25.26 -23.96
N VAL A 212 -30.30 -25.99 -22.86
CA VAL A 212 -31.58 -26.63 -22.50
C VAL A 212 -32.40 -25.62 -21.69
N GLY A 213 -33.68 -25.47 -22.05
CA GLY A 213 -34.66 -24.61 -21.37
C GLY A 213 -35.98 -25.34 -21.27
#